data_AF-A0A5A9E7W0-F1
#
_entry.id   AF-A0A5A9E7W0-F1
#
_cell.length_a   1.000
_cell.length_b   1.000
_cell.length_c   1.000
_cell.angle_alpha   90.00
_cell.angle_beta   90.00
_cell.angle_gamma   90.00
#
_symmetry.space_group_name_H-M   'P 1'
#
loop_
_entity.id
_entity.type
_entity.pdbx_description
1 polymer ?
#
loop_
_entity_poly.entity_id
_entity_poly.type
_entity_poly.pdbx_seq_one_letter_code
_entity_poly.pdbx_strand_id
1 'polypeptide(L)' 'MEQTRFELLKRVYDEAIDYNNMYEPLLLENEDYALDLFNLQYLEASGLIELENKDNRKGYVTLTLYGVDFVEDALGYNS' A
#
# COMPACT_ATOMS: atom_id res chain seq x y z
N MET A 1 10.31 3.52 -9.72
CA MET A 1 9.04 3.98 -9.11
C MET A 1 9.23 5.44 -8.66
N GLU A 2 8.18 6.27 -8.65
CA GLU A 2 8.25 7.62 -8.05
C GLU A 2 8.38 7.52 -6.52
N GLN A 3 9.13 8.44 -5.92
CA GLN A 3 9.44 8.42 -4.48
C GLN A 3 8.16 8.42 -3.62
N THR A 4 7.20 9.29 -3.92
CA THR A 4 5.92 9.38 -3.20
C THR A 4 5.12 8.07 -3.24
N ARG A 5 5.19 7.32 -4.36
CA ARG A 5 4.50 6.02 -4.49
C ARG A 5 5.18 4.95 -3.65
N PHE A 6 6.50 4.98 -3.60
CA PHE A 6 7.26 4.07 -2.75
C PHE A 6 7.03 4.35 -1.27
N GLU A 7 7.01 5.63 -0.87
CA GLU A 7 6.71 6.03 0.51
C GLU A 7 5.32 5.58 0.95
N LEU A 8 4.31 5.72 0.07
CA LEU A 8 2.97 5.22 0.31
C LEU A 8 2.94 3.69 0.45
N LEU A 9 3.58 2.97 -0.47
CA LEU A 9 3.66 1.52 -0.42
C LEU A 9 4.38 1.01 0.84
N LYS A 10 5.48 1.67 1.23
CA LYS A 10 6.22 1.37 2.46
C LYS A 10 5.35 1.61 3.70
N ARG A 11 4.56 2.69 3.72
CA ARG A 11 3.64 2.96 4.83
C ARG A 11 2.63 1.82 4.99
N VAL A 12 2.06 1.30 3.89
CA VAL A 12 1.16 0.14 3.96
C VAL A 12 1.89 -1.09 4.51
N TYR A 13 3.13 -1.31 4.09
CA TYR A 13 3.98 -2.42 4.58
C TYR A 13 4.32 -2.32 6.06
N ASP A 14 4.75 -1.16 6.53
CA ASP A 14 5.11 -0.93 7.93
C ASP A 14 3.89 -1.18 8.84
N GLU A 15 2.71 -0.69 8.47
CA GLU A 15 1.46 -0.93 9.20
C GLU A 15 1.11 -2.43 9.22
N ALA A 16 1.22 -3.12 8.08
CA ALA A 16 0.94 -4.56 7.99
C ALA A 16 1.86 -5.41 8.89
N ILE A 17 3.13 -5.01 9.02
CA ILE A 17 4.07 -5.61 9.98
C ILE A 17 3.64 -5.33 11.42
N ASP A 18 3.29 -4.08 11.73
CA ASP A 18 2.93 -3.67 13.10
C ASP A 18 1.69 -4.41 13.61
N TYR A 19 0.71 -4.67 12.74
CA TYR A 19 -0.45 -5.51 13.05
C TYR A 19 -0.15 -7.02 13.04
N ASN A 20 1.07 -7.42 12.67
CA ASN A 20 1.48 -8.81 12.46
C ASN A 20 0.51 -9.58 11.55
N ASN A 21 -0.07 -8.89 10.56
CA ASN A 21 -1.07 -9.44 9.66
C ASN A 21 -0.98 -8.79 8.26
N MET A 22 -0.21 -9.44 7.38
CA MET A 22 -0.02 -9.01 5.98
C MET A 22 -1.29 -9.08 5.13
N TYR A 23 -2.34 -9.75 5.62
CA TYR A 23 -3.61 -9.90 4.93
C TYR A 23 -4.69 -8.95 5.45
N GLU A 24 -4.44 -8.22 6.54
CA GLU A 24 -5.41 -7.26 7.06
C GLU A 24 -5.32 -5.95 6.28
N PRO A 25 -6.43 -5.47 5.71
CA PRO A 25 -6.41 -4.22 4.99
C PRO A 25 -6.12 -3.04 5.92
N LEU A 26 -5.16 -2.20 5.54
CA LEU A 26 -4.97 -0.89 6.14
C LEU A 26 -6.11 0.04 5.72
N LEU A 27 -6.84 0.57 6.69
CA LEU A 27 -7.86 1.58 6.46
C LEU A 27 -7.21 2.96 6.28
N LEU A 28 -7.32 3.53 5.08
CA LEU A 28 -6.98 4.93 4.80
C LEU A 28 -8.29 5.73 4.77
N GLU A 29 -8.38 6.80 5.56
CA GLU A 29 -9.55 7.68 5.61
C GLU A 29 -9.19 9.15 5.39
N ASN A 30 -10.19 9.96 5.07
CA ASN A 30 -10.14 11.43 5.03
C ASN A 30 -9.32 12.00 3.87
N GLU A 31 -8.85 13.25 4.03
CA GLU A 31 -8.22 14.05 2.97
C GLU A 31 -6.96 13.39 2.40
N ASP A 32 -6.22 12.64 3.21
CA ASP A 32 -5.04 11.88 2.79
C ASP A 32 -5.40 10.83 1.72
N TYR A 33 -6.50 10.10 1.88
CA TYR A 33 -6.95 9.12 0.89
C TYR A 33 -7.31 9.76 -0.45
N ALA A 34 -7.95 10.94 -0.42
CA ALA A 34 -8.33 11.66 -1.64
C ALA A 34 -7.11 12.22 -2.38
N LEU A 35 -6.08 12.66 -1.66
CA LEU A 35 -4.82 13.14 -2.24
C LEU A 35 -3.99 11.99 -2.81
N ASP A 36 -4.00 10.83 -2.16
CA ASP A 36 -3.25 9.66 -2.57
C ASP A 36 -3.99 8.74 -3.55
N LEU A 37 -5.27 8.99 -3.84
CA LEU A 37 -6.11 8.12 -4.67
C LEU A 37 -5.46 7.76 -6.02
N PHE A 38 -4.81 8.71 -6.68
CA PHE A 38 -4.13 8.46 -7.95
C PHE A 38 -2.92 7.53 -7.77
N ASN A 39 -2.14 7.72 -6.71
CA ASN A 39 -1.00 6.87 -6.38
C ASN A 39 -1.47 5.46 -6.00
N LEU A 40 -2.53 5.34 -5.22
CA LEU A 40 -3.16 4.08 -4.85
C LEU A 40 -3.65 3.33 -6.10
N GLN A 41 -4.37 3.98 -7.01
CA GLN A 41 -4.82 3.36 -8.26
C GLN A 41 -3.66 2.90 -9.14
N TYR A 42 -2.55 3.65 -9.16
CA TYR A 42 -1.34 3.23 -9.86
C TYR A 42 -0.70 1.98 -9.25
N LEU A 43 -0.59 1.94 -7.91
CA LEU A 43 -0.02 0.80 -7.19
C LEU A 43 -0.90 -0.45 -7.36
N GLU A 44 -2.23 -0.29 -7.33
CA GLU A 44 -3.19 -1.35 -7.63
C GLU A 44 -3.04 -1.87 -9.06
N ALA A 45 -2.97 -0.97 -10.05
CA ALA A 45 -2.76 -1.34 -11.46
C ALA A 45 -1.41 -2.02 -11.70
N SER A 46 -0.42 -1.77 -10.83
CA SER A 46 0.89 -2.41 -10.85
C SER A 46 0.92 -3.77 -10.13
N GLY A 47 -0.19 -4.19 -9.53
CA GLY A 47 -0.33 -5.45 -8.81
C GLY A 47 0.38 -5.47 -7.45
N LEU A 48 0.73 -4.31 -6.89
CA LEU A 48 1.46 -4.20 -5.62
C LEU A 48 0.52 -4.17 -4.41
N ILE A 49 -0.71 -3.69 -4.61
CA ILE A 49 -1.75 -3.62 -3.59
C ILE A 49 -3.10 -4.03 -4.15
N GLU A 50 -4.03 -4.36 -3.27
CA GLU A 50 -5.45 -4.48 -3.54
C GLU A 50 -6.21 -3.36 -2.82
N LEU A 51 -7.15 -2.73 -3.52
CA LEU A 51 -7.98 -1.65 -2.98
C LEU A 51 -9.43 -2.09 -2.87
N GLU A 52 -9.93 -2.19 -1.65
CA GLU A 52 -11.33 -2.49 -1.35
C GLU A 52 -12.10 -1.25 -0.89
N ASN A 53 -13.42 -1.25 -1.13
CA ASN A 53 -14.35 -0.19 -0.74
C ASN A 53 -13.89 1.23 -1.16
N LYS A 54 -13.74 1.44 -2.47
CA LYS A 54 -13.25 2.68 -3.11
C LYS A 54 -14.26 3.84 -3.04
N ASP A 55 -14.73 4.18 -1.85
CA ASP A 55 -15.43 5.45 -1.62
C ASP A 55 -14.38 6.58 -1.68
N ASN A 56 -14.75 7.77 -2.16
CA ASN A 56 -13.83 8.90 -2.28
C ASN A 56 -13.35 9.46 -0.92
N ARG A 57 -13.74 8.83 0.20
CA ARG A 57 -13.46 9.25 1.57
C ARG A 57 -12.72 8.21 2.40
N LYS A 58 -12.68 6.96 1.93
CA LYS A 58 -11.99 5.87 2.61
C LYS A 58 -11.71 4.74 1.64
N GLY A 59 -10.64 4.01 1.88
CA GLY A 59 -10.32 2.78 1.18
C GLY A 59 -9.54 1.84 2.07
N TYR A 60 -9.73 0.55 1.84
CA TYR A 60 -9.00 -0.52 2.50
C TYR A 60 -7.88 -0.95 1.56
N VAL A 61 -6.64 -0.90 2.03
CA VAL A 61 -5.45 -1.18 1.24
C VAL A 61 -4.75 -2.41 1.79
N THR A 62 -4.64 -3.45 0.98
CA THR A 62 -3.92 -4.67 1.35
C THR A 62 -2.72 -4.83 0.42
N LEU A 63 -1.57 -5.28 0.95
CA LEU A 63 -0.43 -5.64 0.11
C LEU A 63 -0.69 -6.98 -0.58
N THR A 64 -0.27 -7.08 -1.85
CA THR A 64 -0.14 -8.39 -2.49
C THR A 64 1.18 -9.03 -2.07
N LEU A 65 1.32 -10.35 -2.30
CA LEU A 65 2.62 -11.03 -2.13
C LEU A 65 3.71 -10.35 -2.97
N TYR A 66 3.38 -9.93 -4.19
CA TYR A 66 4.30 -9.20 -5.05
C TYR A 66 4.66 -7.81 -4.51
N GLY A 67 3.71 -7.13 -3.85
CA GLY A 67 3.96 -5.88 -3.14
C GLY A 67 4.92 -6.03 -1.97
N VAL A 68 4.76 -7.09 -1.18
CA VAL A 68 5.68 -7.45 -0.08
C VAL A 68 7.09 -7.67 -0.62
N ASP A 69 7.24 -8.58 -1.59
CA ASP A 69 8.54 -8.90 -2.19
C ASP A 69 9.22 -7.63 -2.74
N PHE A 70 8.46 -6.78 -3.43
CA PHE A 70 8.97 -5.53 -3.99
C PHE A 70 9.52 -4.57 -2.91
N VAL A 71 8.81 -4.41 -1.79
CA VAL A 71 9.25 -3.53 -0.69
C VAL A 71 10.47 -4.13 0.00
N GLU A 72 10.50 -5.43 0.24
CA GLU A 72 11.61 -6.11 0.90
C GLU A 72 12.90 -6.07 0.07
N ASP A 73 12.79 -6.30 -1.25
CA ASP A 73 13.90 -6.14 -2.19
C ASP A 73 14.43 -4.70 -2.19
N ALA A 74 13.53 -3.71 -2.19
CA ALA A 74 13.90 -2.30 -2.18
C ALA A 74 14.56 -1.85 -0.85
N LEU A 75 14.20 -2.48 0.27
CA LEU A 75 14.78 -2.25 1.60
C LEU A 75 16.06 -3.07 1.85
N GLY A 76 16.35 -4.06 1.00
CA GLY A 76 17.52 -4.93 1.13
C GLY A 76 17.33 -6.10 2.09
N TYR A 77 16.09 -6.48 2.43
CA TYR A 77 15.81 -7.62 3.31
C TYR A 77 16.00 -8.99 2.63
N ASN A 78 15.90 -9.05 1.30
CA ASN A 78 16.11 -10.26 0.49
C ASN A 78 17.54 -10.40 -0.09
N SER A 79 18.55 -9.81 0.59
CA SER A 79 19.97 -9.83 0.16
C SER A 79 20.72 -11.09 0.59
#